data_AF-A0A452Y4J8-F1
#
_entry.id   AF-A0A452Y4J8-F1
#
_cell.length_a   1.000
_cell.length_b   1.000
_cell.length_c   1.000
_cell.angle_alpha   90.00
_cell.angle_beta   90.00
_cell.angle_gamma   90.00
#
_symmetry.space_group_name_H-M   'P 1'
#
loop_
_entity.id
_entity.type
_entity.pdbx_description
1 polymer ?
#
loop_
_entity_poly.entity_id
_entity_poly.type
_entity_poly.pdbx_seq_one_letter_code
_entity_poly.pdbx_strand_id
1 'polypeptide(L)'
;KMAESWSLPFLDAFGATGKVEAYEVSFIDSWLLSSSPVRRAFLKTMRKSDNPQRHAVYAFGDHYDFRKELQIVNLLTGYIYLIDRLGRIRWQGFGAATQEELSSLTACASILLDEK
;
A
#
# COMPACT_ATOMS: atom_id res chain seq x y z
N LYS A 1 8.11 10.64 0.08
CA LYS A 1 8.35 9.24 0.54
C LYS A 1 8.12 8.27 -0.61
N MET A 2 8.74 7.08 -0.62
CA MET A 2 8.57 6.11 -1.72
C MET A 2 7.09 5.81 -1.99
N ALA A 3 6.29 5.53 -0.95
CA ALA A 3 4.84 5.33 -1.10
C ALA A 3 4.10 6.52 -1.74
N GLU A 4 4.56 7.75 -1.55
CA GLU A 4 3.94 8.95 -2.14
C GLU A 4 4.23 9.09 -3.63
N SER A 5 5.40 8.63 -4.10
CA SER A 5 5.73 8.66 -5.53
C SER A 5 4.80 7.77 -6.36
N TRP A 6 4.15 6.79 -5.71
CA TRP A 6 3.16 5.89 -6.31
C TRP A 6 1.74 6.37 -6.06
N SER A 7 1.39 6.59 -4.80
CA SER A 7 0.00 6.83 -4.38
C SER A 7 -0.55 8.18 -4.80
N LEU A 8 0.27 9.25 -4.82
CA LEU A 8 -0.24 10.57 -5.19
C LEU A 8 -0.63 10.63 -6.68
N PRO A 9 0.24 10.27 -7.65
CA PRO A 9 -0.15 10.28 -9.06
C PRO A 9 -1.32 9.33 -9.36
N PHE A 10 -1.37 8.18 -8.69
CA PHE A 10 -2.45 7.22 -8.86
C PHE A 10 -3.80 7.76 -8.36
N LEU A 11 -3.83 8.37 -7.18
CA LEU A 11 -5.05 8.98 -6.64
C LEU A 11 -5.45 10.24 -7.40
N ASP A 12 -4.49 11.01 -7.92
CA ASP A 12 -4.81 12.15 -8.79
C ASP A 12 -5.48 11.68 -10.09
N ALA A 13 -5.07 10.55 -10.65
CA ALA A 13 -5.65 9.98 -11.86
C ALA A 13 -7.04 9.33 -11.64
N PHE A 14 -7.22 8.60 -10.54
CA PHE A 14 -8.40 7.74 -10.36
C PHE A 14 -9.25 8.06 -9.13
N GLY A 15 -8.77 8.86 -8.19
CA GLY A 15 -9.44 9.16 -6.92
C GLY A 15 -10.84 9.74 -7.11
N ALA A 16 -11.02 10.63 -8.09
CA ALA A 16 -12.31 11.24 -8.41
C ALA A 16 -13.42 10.22 -8.78
N THR A 17 -13.05 9.01 -9.20
CA THR A 17 -14.03 7.95 -9.52
C THR A 17 -14.73 7.38 -8.30
N GLY A 18 -14.14 7.52 -7.10
CA GLY A 18 -14.60 6.89 -5.86
C GLY A 18 -14.53 5.36 -5.85
N LYS A 19 -13.94 4.73 -6.89
CA LYS A 19 -13.82 3.27 -7.03
C LYS A 19 -12.46 2.72 -6.61
N VAL A 20 -11.55 3.59 -6.20
CA VAL A 20 -10.18 3.25 -5.83
C VAL A 20 -9.85 3.75 -4.43
N GLU A 21 -9.03 3.00 -3.74
CA GLU A 21 -8.51 3.32 -2.42
C GLU A 21 -7.03 2.90 -2.37
N ALA A 22 -6.22 3.68 -1.65
CA ALA A 22 -4.80 3.41 -1.46
C ALA A 22 -4.52 3.05 0.01
N TYR A 23 -3.93 1.89 0.24
CA TYR A 23 -3.56 1.43 1.58
C TYR A 23 -2.04 1.41 1.72
N GLU A 24 -1.52 2.26 2.60
CA GLU A 24 -0.11 2.24 3.00
C GLU A 24 0.03 1.34 4.24
N VAL A 25 0.48 0.11 4.02
CA VAL A 25 0.65 -0.88 5.08
C VAL A 25 2.09 -0.87 5.58
N SER A 26 2.28 -0.55 6.87
CA SER A 26 3.58 -0.64 7.55
C SER A 26 3.64 -1.89 8.42
N PHE A 27 4.60 -2.77 8.15
CA PHE A 27 4.91 -3.93 8.98
C PHE A 27 5.77 -3.54 10.18
N ILE A 28 5.33 -3.95 11.37
CA ILE A 28 6.00 -3.68 12.65
C ILE A 28 6.38 -5.02 13.27
N ASP A 29 7.57 -5.48 12.90
CA ASP A 29 8.14 -6.79 13.29
C ASP A 29 8.82 -6.75 14.68
N SER A 30 8.36 -5.88 15.58
CA SER A 30 8.92 -5.77 16.92
C SER A 30 7.95 -6.34 17.94
N TRP A 31 8.39 -7.40 18.64
CA TRP A 31 7.63 -8.01 19.73
C TRP A 31 7.27 -7.01 20.84
N LEU A 32 8.17 -6.07 21.14
CA LEU A 32 7.96 -5.02 22.14
C LEU A 32 6.86 -4.04 21.70
N LEU A 33 6.92 -3.58 20.44
CA LEU A 33 5.91 -2.69 19.86
C LEU A 33 4.56 -3.38 19.64
N SER A 34 4.58 -4.71 19.55
CA SER A 34 3.38 -5.54 19.42
C SER A 34 2.64 -5.74 20.74
N SER A 35 3.24 -5.39 21.89
CA SER A 35 2.54 -5.45 23.17
C SER A 35 1.35 -4.49 23.20
N SER A 36 0.21 -4.94 23.74
CA SER A 36 -1.05 -4.18 23.76
C SER A 36 -0.94 -2.72 24.25
N PRO A 37 -0.25 -2.41 25.36
CA PRO A 37 -0.13 -1.02 25.82
C PRO A 37 0.71 -0.16 24.88
N VAL A 38 1.82 -0.69 24.34
CA VAL A 38 2.71 0.05 23.43
C VAL A 38 2.05 0.25 22.07
N ARG A 39 1.42 -0.79 21.52
CA ARG A 39 0.62 -0.69 20.28
C ARG A 39 -0.42 0.41 20.36
N ARG A 40 -1.17 0.50 21.46
CA ARG A 40 -2.17 1.55 21.66
C ARG A 40 -1.55 2.95 21.74
N ALA A 41 -0.43 3.10 22.45
CA ALA A 41 0.27 4.37 22.52
C ALA A 41 0.81 4.79 21.14
N PHE A 42 1.41 3.86 20.41
CA PHE A 42 1.90 4.06 19.04
C PHE A 42 0.77 4.55 18.12
N LEU A 43 -0.36 3.83 18.07
CA LEU A 43 -1.49 4.18 17.21
C LEU A 43 -2.11 5.56 17.52
N LYS A 44 -2.02 6.05 18.76
CA LYS A 44 -2.48 7.40 19.12
C LYS A 44 -1.60 8.51 18.54
N THR A 45 -0.31 8.22 18.34
CA THR A 45 0.69 9.19 17.84
C THR A 45 0.79 9.19 16.32
N MET A 46 0.35 8.11 15.65
CA MET A 46 0.42 8.04 14.19
C MET A 46 -0.50 9.06 13.52
N ARG A 47 0.04 9.78 12.54
CA ARG A 47 -0.70 10.75 11.73
C ARG A 47 -1.78 10.03 10.93
N LYS A 48 -2.98 10.60 10.94
CA LYS A 48 -4.01 10.26 9.94
C LYS A 48 -3.59 10.87 8.60
N SER A 49 -3.93 10.20 7.51
CA SER A 49 -3.79 10.78 6.18
C SER A 49 -4.78 11.93 6.04
N ASP A 50 -4.33 13.03 5.44
CA ASP A 50 -5.18 14.17 5.09
C ASP A 50 -6.04 13.87 3.84
N ASN A 51 -5.65 12.85 3.04
CA ASN A 51 -6.43 12.38 1.90
C ASN A 51 -7.36 11.23 2.34
N PRO A 52 -8.69 11.37 2.15
CA PRO A 52 -9.69 10.38 2.60
C PRO A 52 -9.58 9.03 1.90
N GLN A 53 -8.97 8.97 0.71
CA GLN A 53 -8.78 7.75 -0.07
C GLN A 53 -7.43 7.08 0.17
N ARG A 54 -6.61 7.65 1.06
CA ARG A 54 -5.32 7.09 1.46
C ARG A 54 -5.37 6.70 2.93
N HIS A 55 -5.18 5.41 3.20
CA HIS A 55 -5.28 4.85 4.54
C HIS A 55 -3.92 4.36 5.01
N ALA A 56 -3.45 4.88 6.15
CA ALA A 56 -2.27 4.34 6.81
C ALA A 56 -2.69 3.17 7.72
N VAL A 57 -2.16 1.98 7.47
CA VAL A 57 -2.47 0.75 8.18
C VAL A 57 -1.20 0.16 8.78
N TYR A 58 -1.31 -0.43 9.98
CA TYR A 58 -0.18 -0.97 10.72
C TYR A 58 -0.43 -2.44 11.05
N ALA A 59 0.45 -3.30 10.56
CA ALA A 59 0.42 -4.73 10.82
C ALA A 59 1.51 -5.06 11.85
N PHE A 60 1.12 -5.51 13.04
CA PHE A 60 2.03 -5.85 14.14
C PHE A 60 2.19 -7.36 14.25
N GLY A 61 3.39 -7.83 14.59
CA GLY A 61 3.68 -9.24 14.80
C GLY A 61 4.62 -9.83 13.76
N ASP A 62 4.64 -11.15 13.64
CA ASP A 62 5.41 -11.86 12.62
C ASP A 62 4.61 -11.96 11.32
N HIS A 63 5.17 -11.43 10.24
CA HIS A 63 4.58 -11.45 8.89
C HIS A 63 5.38 -12.31 7.91
N TYR A 64 6.20 -13.25 8.42
CA TYR A 64 7.07 -14.07 7.58
C TYR A 64 6.31 -14.78 6.45
N ASP A 65 5.24 -15.53 6.76
CA ASP A 65 4.49 -16.29 5.77
C ASP A 65 3.80 -15.36 4.75
N PHE A 66 3.20 -14.27 5.22
CA PHE A 66 2.56 -13.28 4.35
C PHE A 66 3.56 -12.63 3.38
N ARG A 67 4.74 -12.21 3.87
CA ARG A 67 5.81 -11.66 3.04
C ARG A 67 6.31 -12.67 2.03
N LYS A 68 6.45 -13.93 2.44
CA LYS A 68 6.89 -15.02 1.57
C LYS A 68 5.90 -15.24 0.43
N GLU A 69 4.60 -15.26 0.70
CA GLU A 69 3.56 -15.39 -0.33
C GLU A 69 3.59 -14.20 -1.32
N LEU A 70 3.79 -12.98 -0.83
CA LEU A 70 3.87 -11.77 -1.65
C LEU A 70 5.23 -11.51 -2.31
N GLN A 71 6.21 -12.39 -2.11
CA GLN A 71 7.58 -12.23 -2.60
C GLN A 71 8.27 -10.93 -2.11
N ILE A 72 7.94 -10.51 -0.88
CA ILE A 72 8.59 -9.38 -0.20
C ILE A 72 9.92 -9.87 0.37
N VAL A 73 10.97 -9.80 -0.44
CA VAL A 73 12.31 -10.30 -0.10
C VAL A 73 13.19 -9.23 0.57
N ASN A 74 13.01 -7.96 0.21
CA ASN A 74 13.84 -6.87 0.73
C ASN A 74 13.02 -5.99 1.69
N LEU A 75 13.28 -6.10 2.98
CA LEU A 75 12.56 -5.34 4.01
C LEU A 75 12.92 -3.85 4.07
N LEU A 76 13.94 -3.43 3.34
CA LEU A 76 14.41 -2.04 3.29
C LEU A 76 13.75 -1.23 2.19
N THR A 77 12.88 -1.84 1.38
CA THR A 77 12.16 -1.16 0.30
C THR A 77 10.64 -1.30 0.46
N GLY A 78 9.91 -0.33 -0.07
CA GLY A 78 8.46 -0.41 -0.21
C GLY A 78 8.06 -1.28 -1.40
N TYR A 79 6.97 -2.01 -1.26
CA TYR A 79 6.32 -2.78 -2.33
C TYR A 79 4.94 -2.22 -2.60
N ILE A 80 4.53 -2.27 -3.87
CA ILE A 80 3.28 -1.71 -4.37
C ILE A 80 2.57 -2.81 -5.13
N TYR A 81 1.30 -2.99 -4.83
CA TYR A 81 0.45 -4.00 -5.44
C TYR A 81 -0.84 -3.33 -5.92
N LEU A 82 -1.21 -3.56 -7.18
CA LEU A 82 -2.56 -3.26 -7.67
C LEU A 82 -3.42 -4.49 -7.47
N ILE A 83 -4.51 -4.33 -6.74
CA ILE A 83 -5.43 -5.41 -6.39
C ILE A 83 -6.78 -5.13 -7.04
N ASP A 84 -7.36 -6.13 -7.71
CA ASP A 84 -8.71 -6.01 -8.28
C ASP A 84 -9.82 -6.23 -7.24
N ARG A 85 -11.08 -6.09 -7.69
CA ARG A 85 -12.26 -6.30 -6.83
C ARG A 85 -12.41 -7.74 -6.30
N LEU A 86 -11.74 -8.72 -6.92
CA LEU A 86 -11.75 -10.12 -6.51
C LEU A 86 -10.57 -10.45 -5.58
N GLY A 87 -9.77 -9.47 -5.19
CA GLY A 87 -8.60 -9.65 -4.32
C GLY A 87 -7.37 -10.20 -5.03
N ARG A 88 -7.33 -10.18 -6.37
CA ARG A 88 -6.19 -10.70 -7.15
C ARG A 88 -5.18 -9.59 -7.40
N ILE A 89 -3.90 -9.93 -7.27
CA ILE A 89 -2.81 -9.04 -7.64
C ILE A 89 -2.73 -8.99 -9.17
N ARG A 90 -2.87 -7.78 -9.73
CA ARG A 90 -2.84 -7.54 -11.18
C ARG A 90 -1.58 -6.84 -11.65
N TRP A 91 -0.88 -6.18 -10.73
CA TRP A 91 0.37 -5.49 -11.01
C TRP A 91 1.19 -5.37 -9.72
N GLN A 92 2.52 -5.36 -9.85
CA GLN A 92 3.45 -5.24 -8.74
C GLN A 92 4.63 -4.33 -9.12
N GLY A 93 5.08 -3.55 -8.15
CA GLY A 93 6.30 -2.75 -8.21
C GLY A 93 6.98 -2.68 -6.85
N PHE A 94 8.18 -2.09 -6.82
CA PHE A 94 8.93 -1.87 -5.60
C PHE A 94 9.79 -0.62 -5.73
N GLY A 95 10.26 -0.07 -4.61
CA GLY A 95 11.16 1.07 -4.68
C GLY A 95 10.44 2.40 -4.88
N ALA A 96 11.13 3.36 -5.46
CA ALA A 96 10.55 4.62 -5.90
C ALA A 96 10.06 4.47 -7.35
N ALA A 97 8.95 5.13 -7.67
CA ALA A 97 8.31 4.97 -8.97
C ALA A 97 9.13 5.60 -10.11
N THR A 98 9.30 4.87 -11.20
CA THR A 98 9.72 5.43 -12.48
C THR A 98 8.52 5.88 -13.32
N GLN A 99 8.75 6.72 -14.32
CA GLN A 99 7.67 7.23 -15.17
C GLN A 99 7.03 6.12 -16.01
N GLU A 100 7.83 5.16 -16.45
CA GLU A 100 7.39 3.97 -17.19
C GLU A 100 6.48 3.09 -16.31
N GLU A 101 6.88 2.84 -15.06
CA GLU A 101 6.08 2.05 -14.12
C GLU A 101 4.75 2.75 -13.77
N LEU A 102 4.76 4.07 -13.58
CA LEU A 102 3.52 4.82 -13.35
C LEU A 102 2.58 4.73 -14.55
N SER A 103 3.11 4.82 -15.76
CA SER A 103 2.33 4.70 -16.99
C SER A 103 1.73 3.29 -17.13
N SER A 104 2.52 2.25 -16.83
CA SER A 104 2.07 0.86 -16.82
C SER A 104 0.99 0.62 -15.77
N LEU A 105 1.20 1.07 -14.53
CA LEU A 105 0.25 0.96 -13.43
C LEU A 105 -1.09 1.63 -13.79
N THR A 106 -1.03 2.84 -14.36
CA THR A 106 -2.20 3.60 -14.76
C THR A 106 -2.97 2.89 -15.88
N ALA A 107 -2.27 2.39 -16.89
CA ALA A 107 -2.89 1.63 -17.97
C ALA A 107 -3.60 0.35 -17.45
N CYS A 108 -2.93 -0.40 -16.56
CA CYS A 108 -3.53 -1.58 -15.92
C CYS A 108 -4.79 -1.22 -15.12
N ALA A 109 -4.74 -0.14 -14.33
CA ALA A 109 -5.88 0.28 -13.52
C ALA A 109 -7.07 0.75 -14.37
N SER A 110 -6.83 1.46 -15.47
CA SER A 110 -7.90 1.85 -16.40
C SER A 110 -8.65 0.65 -16.96
N ILE A 111 -7.92 -0.40 -17.38
CA ILE A 111 -8.53 -1.64 -17.88
C ILE A 111 -9.43 -2.28 -16.81
N LEU A 112 -8.95 -2.38 -15.57
CA LEU A 112 -9.72 -2.97 -14.46
C LEU A 112 -10.94 -2.14 -14.05
N LEU A 113 -10.90 -0.83 -14.25
CA LEU A 113 -12.03 0.05 -13.93
C LEU A 113 -13.11 0.03 -15.02
N ASP A 114 -12.73 -0.24 -16.26
CA ASP A 114 -13.63 -0.41 -17.40
C ASP A 114 -14.28 -1.82 -17.45
N GLU A 115 -13.66 -2.81 -16.82
CA GLU A 115 -14.25 -4.14 -16.59
C GLU A 115 -15.53 -4.00 -15.73
N LYS A 116 -16.68 -4.40 -16.30
CA LYS A 116 -18.00 -4.33 -15.67
C LYS A 116 -18.18 -5.33 -14.54
#